data_AF-A0A5C7UMN6-F1
#
_entry.id   AF-A0A5C7UMN6-F1
#
_cell.length_a   1.000
_cell.length_b   1.000
_cell.length_c   1.000
_cell.angle_alpha   90.00
_cell.angle_beta   90.00
_cell.angle_gamma   90.00
#
_symmetry.space_group_name_H-M   'P 1'
#
loop_
_entity.id
_entity.type
_entity.pdbx_description
1 polymer ?
#
loop_
_entity_poly.entity_id
_entity_poly.type
_entity_poly.pdbx_seq_one_letter_code
_entity_poly.pdbx_strand_id
1 'polypeptide(L)'
;MEVLLLLTQHDQTMKQLILSSKKLQGSLTLVYENGVLKSFVNEFKKPLNAIQEAGIKRVLQFNFDQFNALDYAAIGLDLVSTESTGESSNGGQRVALFCQEYKQKYGNNYLVSKKDGALLKQLSLPNKDDFEKIVVAYFDCAEWWASPKNIGGLISRINELRQWMSAPQKDASAKWHFPDGYSKTREQECKTNEEIQAYWKHLRAQGYQKTRVGIVETWKKLSIESE
;
A
#
# COMPACT_ATOMS: atom_id res chain seq x y z
N MET A 1 50.57 14.70 6.76
CA MET A 1 50.02 14.12 8.00
C MET A 1 48.60 14.68 8.13
N GLU A 2 47.69 14.10 7.36
CA GLU A 2 46.29 14.56 7.29
C GLU A 2 45.48 13.88 8.38
N VAL A 3 44.87 14.70 9.23
CA VAL A 3 43.95 14.29 10.29
C VAL A 3 42.59 14.06 9.63
N LEU A 4 42.24 12.79 9.41
CA LEU A 4 40.91 12.38 8.95
C LEU A 4 39.94 12.48 10.15
N LEU A 5 39.21 13.58 10.22
CA LEU A 5 38.07 13.76 11.12
C LEU A 5 36.91 12.88 10.65
N LEU A 6 36.78 11.69 11.25
CA LEU A 6 35.57 10.88 11.18
C LEU A 6 34.45 11.58 11.95
N LEU A 7 33.71 12.44 11.26
CA LEU A 7 32.39 12.88 11.71
C LEU A 7 31.45 11.68 11.58
N THR A 8 31.33 10.89 12.65
CA THR A 8 30.19 10.01 12.83
C THR A 8 28.94 10.88 12.94
N GLN A 9 28.17 10.96 11.86
CA GLN A 9 26.78 11.39 11.92
C GLN A 9 26.07 10.45 12.90
N HIS A 10 25.92 10.88 14.16
CA HIS A 10 25.01 10.25 15.09
C HIS A 10 23.60 10.55 14.58
N ASP A 11 23.06 9.61 13.81
CA ASP A 11 21.65 9.57 13.48
C ASP A 11 20.86 9.49 14.79
N GLN A 12 20.27 10.62 15.19
CA GLN A 12 19.52 10.72 16.44
C GLN A 12 18.20 9.97 16.28
N THR A 13 18.19 8.68 16.62
CA THR A 13 16.97 7.88 16.54
C THR A 13 16.04 8.26 17.70
N MET A 14 15.04 9.09 17.42
CA MET A 14 13.93 9.34 18.34
C MET A 14 12.87 8.24 18.17
N LYS A 15 12.46 7.62 19.28
CA LYS A 15 11.40 6.59 19.31
C LYS A 15 10.30 7.00 20.28
N GLN A 16 9.06 6.93 19.83
CA GLN A 16 7.89 7.16 20.67
C GLN A 16 7.15 5.84 20.88
N LEU A 17 6.66 5.60 22.10
CA LEU A 17 5.79 4.48 22.46
C LEU A 17 4.52 5.02 23.12
N ILE A 18 3.36 4.46 22.78
CA ILE A 18 2.09 4.84 23.37
C ILE A 18 1.44 3.61 23.98
N LEU A 19 1.12 3.70 25.26
CA LEU A 19 0.54 2.65 26.07
C LEU A 19 -0.87 3.08 26.46
N SER A 20 -1.90 2.34 26.08
CA SER A 20 -3.29 2.71 26.36
C SER A 20 -3.91 1.83 27.43
N SER A 21 -4.91 2.36 28.14
CA SER A 21 -5.69 1.57 29.08
C SER A 21 -7.18 1.82 28.92
N LYS A 22 -7.93 0.74 28.68
CA LYS A 22 -9.40 0.79 28.65
C LYS A 22 -9.98 1.16 30.02
N LYS A 23 -9.33 0.73 31.11
CA LYS A 23 -9.80 0.96 32.49
C LYS A 23 -9.60 2.43 32.92
N LEU A 24 -8.44 3.00 32.59
CA LEU A 24 -8.08 4.37 32.93
C LEU A 24 -8.57 5.41 31.91
N GLN A 25 -9.03 4.97 30.74
CA GLN A 25 -9.55 5.80 29.66
C GLN A 25 -8.54 6.88 29.23
N GLY A 26 -7.39 6.45 28.72
CA GLY A 26 -6.38 7.35 28.15
C GLY A 26 -5.07 6.62 27.85
N SER A 27 -3.97 7.37 27.79
CA SER A 27 -2.66 6.90 27.35
C SER A 27 -1.52 7.36 28.25
N LEU A 28 -0.43 6.57 28.25
CA LEU A 28 0.89 6.95 28.69
C LEU A 28 1.81 6.94 27.46
N THR A 29 2.37 8.09 27.14
CA THR A 29 3.31 8.26 26.02
C THR A 29 4.73 8.29 26.57
N LEU A 30 5.63 7.48 26.04
CA LEU A 30 7.06 7.44 26.37
C LEU A 30 7.88 7.90 25.17
N VAL A 31 8.84 8.81 25.37
CA VAL A 31 9.72 9.33 24.32
C VAL A 31 11.16 8.98 24.65
N TYR A 32 11.80 8.20 23.78
CA TYR A 32 13.19 7.80 23.88
C TYR A 32 14.03 8.55 22.85
N GLU A 33 15.17 9.07 23.28
CA GLU A 33 16.16 9.77 22.45
C GLU A 33 17.49 9.02 22.60
N ASN A 34 18.05 8.52 21.49
CA ASN A 34 19.28 7.71 21.50
C ASN A 34 19.20 6.50 22.45
N GLY A 35 18.03 5.85 22.48
CA GLY A 35 17.78 4.69 23.34
C GLY A 35 17.48 5.02 24.82
N VAL A 36 17.53 6.29 25.22
CA VAL A 36 17.28 6.70 26.62
C VAL A 36 15.94 7.41 26.76
N LEU A 37 15.16 7.09 27.78
CA LEU A 37 13.88 7.74 28.07
C LEU A 37 14.11 9.22 28.40
N LYS A 38 13.63 10.10 27.53
CA LYS A 38 13.76 11.55 27.63
C LYS A 38 12.60 12.19 28.37
N SER A 39 11.38 11.73 28.05
CA SER A 39 10.16 12.25 28.64
C SER A 39 9.05 11.21 28.60
N PHE A 40 8.04 11.42 29.43
CA PHE A 40 6.77 10.72 29.33
C PHE A 40 5.62 11.67 29.63
N VAL A 41 4.46 11.41 29.03
CA VAL A 41 3.24 12.20 29.21
C VAL A 41 2.12 11.26 29.62
N ASN A 42 1.45 11.60 30.71
CA ASN A 42 0.27 10.89 31.21
C ASN A 42 -0.99 11.65 30.79
N GLU A 43 -1.85 10.99 30.02
CA GLU A 43 -3.11 11.53 29.48
C GLU A 43 -4.31 10.68 29.92
N PHE A 44 -4.21 9.96 31.04
CA PHE A 44 -5.34 9.22 31.60
C PHE A 44 -6.42 10.19 32.11
N LYS A 45 -7.67 9.99 31.70
CA LYS A 45 -8.81 10.81 32.16
C LYS A 45 -9.08 10.66 33.66
N LYS A 46 -8.73 9.51 34.22
CA LYS A 46 -8.83 9.24 35.65
C LYS A 46 -7.46 9.41 36.30
N PRO A 47 -7.36 10.07 37.47
CA PRO A 47 -6.12 10.12 38.22
C PRO A 47 -5.68 8.71 38.58
N LEU A 48 -4.38 8.45 38.49
CA LEU A 48 -3.78 7.20 38.92
C LEU A 48 -3.86 7.11 40.44
N ASN A 49 -4.22 5.92 40.96
CA ASN A 49 -4.06 5.66 42.39
C ASN A 49 -2.63 5.22 42.73
N ALA A 50 -2.27 5.19 44.02
CA ALA A 50 -0.92 4.87 44.47
C ALA A 50 -0.41 3.50 43.98
N ILE A 51 -1.28 2.51 43.85
CA ILE A 51 -0.92 1.16 43.35
C ILE A 51 -0.56 1.22 41.86
N GLN A 52 -1.36 1.95 41.08
CA GLN A 52 -1.14 2.13 39.64
C GLN A 52 0.13 2.94 39.37
N GLU A 53 0.36 4.01 40.13
CA GLU A 53 1.61 4.77 40.03
C GLU A 53 2.83 3.93 40.36
N ALA A 54 2.78 3.15 41.44
CA ALA A 54 3.86 2.24 41.81
C ALA A 54 4.11 1.18 40.74
N GLY A 55 3.03 0.64 40.15
CA GLY A 55 3.11 -0.31 39.03
C GLY A 55 3.80 0.29 37.81
N ILE A 56 3.37 1.48 37.38
CA ILE A 56 3.97 2.18 36.23
C ILE A 56 5.44 2.50 36.50
N LYS A 57 5.77 3.07 37.66
CA LYS A 57 7.16 3.39 38.06
C LYS A 57 8.07 2.16 38.05
N ARG A 58 7.54 0.99 38.40
CA ARG A 58 8.29 -0.27 38.43
C ARG A 58 8.64 -0.79 37.03
N VAL A 59 7.75 -0.62 36.06
CA VAL A 59 7.93 -1.15 34.69
C VAL A 59 8.54 -0.12 33.74
N LEU A 60 8.60 1.16 34.13
CA LEU A 60 9.18 2.23 33.35
C LEU A 60 10.68 1.97 33.16
N GLN A 61 11.08 1.77 31.90
CA GLN A 61 12.48 1.50 31.55
C GLN A 61 13.16 2.77 31.08
N PHE A 62 14.34 3.06 31.62
CA PHE A 62 15.13 4.20 31.16
C PHE A 62 15.87 3.89 29.86
N ASN A 63 16.18 2.62 29.58
CA ASN A 63 16.80 2.18 28.34
C ASN A 63 15.78 1.42 27.48
N PHE A 64 15.65 1.82 26.22
CA PHE A 64 14.77 1.19 25.24
C PHE A 64 15.10 -0.29 25.01
N ASP A 65 16.36 -0.70 25.09
CA ASP A 65 16.78 -2.09 24.88
C ASP A 65 16.24 -3.04 25.95
N GLN A 66 15.82 -2.49 27.10
CA GLN A 66 15.20 -3.23 28.20
C GLN A 66 13.67 -3.17 28.16
N PHE A 67 13.09 -2.48 27.16
CA PHE A 67 11.65 -2.36 27.03
C PHE A 67 11.00 -3.72 26.76
N ASN A 68 10.03 -4.09 27.59
CA ASN A 68 9.27 -5.31 27.45
C ASN A 68 7.77 -5.02 27.54
N ALA A 69 7.05 -5.16 26.42
CA ALA A 69 5.62 -4.89 26.34
C ALA A 69 4.78 -5.75 27.30
N LEU A 70 5.25 -6.96 27.65
CA LEU A 70 4.50 -7.86 28.54
C LEU A 70 4.40 -7.33 29.97
N ASP A 71 5.42 -6.61 30.45
CA ASP A 71 5.42 -6.03 31.80
C ASP A 71 4.37 -4.92 31.92
N TYR A 72 4.15 -4.15 30.85
CA TYR A 72 3.10 -3.14 30.78
C TYR A 72 1.70 -3.77 30.68
N ALA A 73 1.57 -4.82 29.87
CA ALA A 73 0.30 -5.55 29.75
C ALA A 73 -0.13 -6.14 31.11
N ALA A 74 0.82 -6.64 31.91
CA ALA A 74 0.56 -7.17 33.25
C ALA A 74 -0.06 -6.13 34.21
N ILE A 75 0.21 -4.84 34.01
CA ILE A 75 -0.40 -3.74 34.79
C ILE A 75 -1.61 -3.09 34.09
N GLY A 76 -2.08 -3.69 32.99
CA GLY A 76 -3.27 -3.22 32.25
C GLY A 76 -3.01 -2.04 31.32
N LEU A 77 -1.76 -1.91 30.83
CA LEU A 77 -1.34 -0.97 29.80
C LEU A 77 -0.97 -1.74 28.53
N ASP A 78 -1.76 -1.59 27.48
CA ASP A 78 -1.53 -2.26 26.20
C ASP A 78 -0.72 -1.34 25.29
N LEU A 79 0.37 -1.86 24.70
CA LEU A 79 1.13 -1.14 23.69
C LEU A 79 0.26 -0.91 22.45
N VAL A 80 0.05 0.35 22.15
CA VAL A 80 -0.55 0.80 20.89
C VAL A 80 0.60 0.95 19.91
N SER A 81 0.60 0.15 18.85
CA SER A 81 1.61 0.24 17.79
C SER A 81 1.80 1.70 17.39
N THR A 82 3.00 2.25 17.60
CA THR A 82 3.25 3.68 17.36
C THR A 82 3.31 4.05 15.87
N GLU A 83 3.17 3.07 14.98
CA GLU A 83 2.79 3.29 13.58
C GLU A 83 1.36 3.85 13.44
N SER A 84 0.52 3.76 14.48
CA SER A 84 -0.88 4.20 14.46
C SER A 84 -1.13 5.57 15.11
N THR A 85 -0.11 6.21 15.67
CA THR A 85 -0.25 7.48 16.42
C THR A 85 0.45 8.66 15.77
N GLY A 86 0.65 8.59 14.46
CA GLY A 86 1.27 9.66 13.69
C GLY A 86 0.75 9.83 12.27
N GLU A 87 -0.45 9.33 11.93
CA GLU A 87 -1.17 9.81 10.75
C GLU A 87 -2.59 9.26 10.78
N SER A 88 -3.53 10.13 11.16
CA SER A 88 -4.92 9.98 10.75
C SER A 88 -4.94 9.69 9.25
N SER A 89 -5.17 8.43 8.88
CA SER A 89 -5.77 7.97 7.62
C SER A 89 -5.41 8.89 6.43
N ASN A 90 -4.21 8.71 5.91
CA ASN A 90 -3.47 9.66 5.09
C ASN A 90 -3.98 9.78 3.64
N GLY A 91 -5.30 9.72 3.45
CA GLY A 91 -5.95 9.68 2.14
C GLY A 91 -5.54 10.87 1.26
N GLY A 92 -5.37 12.06 1.85
CA GLY A 92 -4.87 13.24 1.14
C GLY A 92 -3.46 13.06 0.59
N GLN A 93 -2.50 12.59 1.40
CA GLN A 93 -1.13 12.36 0.93
C GLN A 93 -1.07 11.19 -0.06
N ARG A 94 -1.85 10.13 0.14
CA ARG A 94 -1.95 9.01 -0.80
C ARG A 94 -2.52 9.44 -2.15
N VAL A 95 -3.53 10.31 -2.15
CA VAL A 95 -4.06 10.93 -3.37
C VAL A 95 -2.97 11.76 -4.05
N ALA A 96 -2.25 12.61 -3.30
CA ALA A 96 -1.20 13.45 -3.84
C ALA A 96 -0.10 12.61 -4.53
N LEU A 97 0.33 11.53 -3.89
CA LEU A 97 1.32 10.61 -4.42
C LEU A 97 0.82 9.93 -5.72
N PHE A 98 -0.42 9.45 -5.73
CA PHE A 98 -1.02 8.89 -6.94
C PHE A 98 -1.07 9.92 -8.09
N CYS A 99 -1.52 11.14 -7.80
CA CYS A 99 -1.62 12.21 -8.79
C CYS A 99 -0.26 12.63 -9.34
N GLN A 100 0.77 12.65 -8.49
CA GLN A 100 2.14 12.94 -8.89
C GLN A 100 2.64 11.89 -9.89
N GLU A 101 2.53 10.61 -9.55
CA GLU A 101 2.96 9.52 -10.44
C GLU A 101 2.16 9.49 -11.76
N TYR A 102 0.85 9.74 -11.69
CA TYR A 102 0.01 9.87 -12.89
C TYR A 102 0.51 11.00 -13.81
N LYS A 103 0.80 12.18 -13.23
CA LYS A 103 1.30 13.34 -13.98
C LYS A 103 2.67 13.07 -14.60
N GLN A 104 3.56 12.38 -13.87
CA GLN A 104 4.86 11.98 -14.41
C GLN A 104 4.71 11.03 -15.61
N LYS A 105 3.81 10.03 -15.53
CA LYS A 105 3.63 9.04 -16.59
C LYS A 105 2.90 9.57 -17.83
N TYR A 106 1.90 10.43 -17.64
CA TYR A 106 0.99 10.85 -18.72
C TYR A 106 1.07 12.33 -19.09
N GLY A 107 1.83 13.14 -18.36
CA GLY A 107 1.97 14.59 -18.59
C GLY A 107 0.75 15.43 -18.19
N ASN A 108 -0.36 14.81 -17.79
CA ASN A 108 -1.61 15.48 -17.44
C ASN A 108 -1.99 15.22 -15.97
N ASN A 109 -2.76 16.13 -15.38
CA ASN A 109 -3.24 15.95 -14.00
C ASN A 109 -4.37 14.93 -13.93
N TYR A 110 -4.34 14.06 -12.91
CA TYR A 110 -5.45 13.16 -12.60
C TYR A 110 -6.61 13.94 -11.92
N LEU A 111 -7.85 13.72 -12.38
CA LEU A 111 -9.04 14.34 -11.78
C LEU A 111 -9.53 13.48 -10.61
N VAL A 112 -9.21 13.92 -9.39
CA VAL A 112 -9.58 13.23 -8.15
C VAL A 112 -11.05 13.47 -7.83
N SER A 113 -11.78 12.40 -7.53
CA SER A 113 -13.13 12.49 -6.95
C SER A 113 -13.10 12.38 -5.42
N LYS A 114 -14.14 12.88 -4.75
CA LYS A 114 -14.29 12.70 -3.29
C LYS A 114 -14.30 11.21 -2.88
N LYS A 115 -14.78 10.33 -3.76
CA LYS A 115 -14.82 8.89 -3.53
C LYS A 115 -13.41 8.28 -3.49
N ASP A 116 -12.50 8.74 -4.34
CA ASP A 116 -11.13 8.24 -4.41
C ASP A 116 -10.37 8.47 -3.09
N GLY A 117 -10.52 9.67 -2.51
CA GLY A 117 -9.92 10.00 -1.22
C GLY A 117 -10.45 9.12 -0.09
N ALA A 118 -11.75 8.80 -0.09
CA ALA A 118 -12.35 7.91 0.90
C ALA A 118 -11.84 6.47 0.76
N LEU A 119 -11.70 5.96 -0.47
CA LEU A 119 -11.18 4.62 -0.73
C LEU A 119 -9.73 4.48 -0.27
N LEU A 120 -8.87 5.45 -0.62
CA LEU A 120 -7.46 5.44 -0.19
C LEU A 120 -7.30 5.61 1.32
N LYS A 121 -8.25 6.28 1.97
CA LYS A 121 -8.31 6.41 3.42
C LYS A 121 -8.63 5.07 4.11
N GLN A 122 -9.47 4.24 3.48
CA GLN A 122 -9.86 2.92 4.01
C GLN A 122 -8.84 1.81 3.73
N LEU A 123 -7.91 2.04 2.80
CA LEU A 123 -6.88 1.07 2.45
C LEU A 123 -5.93 0.84 3.65
N SER A 124 -5.94 -0.38 4.20
CA SER A 124 -5.02 -0.78 5.27
C SER A 124 -3.75 -1.38 4.68
N LEU A 125 -2.61 -0.76 4.97
CA LEU A 125 -1.29 -1.23 4.55
C LEU A 125 -0.42 -1.40 5.79
N PRO A 126 0.39 -2.46 5.87
CA PRO A 126 1.22 -2.72 7.04
C PRO A 126 2.32 -1.67 7.20
N ASN A 127 2.97 -1.22 6.13
CA ASN A 127 3.97 -0.15 6.20
C ASN A 127 3.56 1.09 5.39
N LYS A 128 4.08 2.26 5.78
CA LYS A 128 3.82 3.54 5.10
C LYS A 128 4.44 3.58 3.68
N ASP A 129 5.67 3.09 3.54
CA ASP A 129 6.41 3.07 2.28
C ASP A 129 5.86 2.05 1.27
N ASP A 130 4.97 1.14 1.72
CA ASP A 130 4.36 0.16 0.83
C ASP A 130 3.45 0.83 -0.19
N PHE A 131 2.77 1.92 0.17
CA PHE A 131 1.86 2.58 -0.76
C PHE A 131 2.61 3.18 -1.95
N GLU A 132 3.71 3.88 -1.70
CA GLU A 132 4.53 4.48 -2.75
C GLU A 132 5.03 3.41 -3.73
N LYS A 133 5.63 2.33 -3.20
CA LYS A 133 6.10 1.20 -4.01
C LYS A 133 4.98 0.59 -4.86
N ILE A 134 3.80 0.42 -4.28
CA ILE A 134 2.62 -0.12 -4.97
C ILE A 134 2.14 0.82 -6.07
N VAL A 135 2.13 2.14 -5.84
CA VAL A 135 1.71 3.12 -6.85
C VAL A 135 2.68 3.12 -8.04
N VAL A 136 4.00 3.18 -7.77
CA VAL A 136 5.02 3.12 -8.83
C VAL A 136 4.87 1.84 -9.64
N ALA A 137 4.81 0.69 -8.96
CA ALA A 137 4.59 -0.61 -9.60
C ALA A 137 3.30 -0.64 -10.41
N TYR A 138 2.22 -0.03 -9.93
CA TYR A 138 0.96 0.05 -10.66
C TYR A 138 1.10 0.83 -11.96
N PHE A 139 1.82 1.96 -11.98
CA PHE A 139 2.02 2.73 -13.22
C PHE A 139 2.98 2.07 -14.19
N ASP A 140 3.93 1.28 -13.70
CA ASP A 140 4.87 0.52 -14.53
C ASP A 140 4.33 -0.83 -15.00
N CYS A 141 3.33 -1.38 -14.32
CA CYS A 141 2.68 -2.62 -14.72
C CYS A 141 1.97 -2.46 -16.06
N ALA A 142 2.51 -3.12 -17.09
CA ALA A 142 1.98 -3.16 -18.45
C ALA A 142 0.88 -4.23 -18.63
N GLU A 143 0.54 -4.97 -17.57
CA GLU A 143 -0.51 -5.98 -17.64
C GLU A 143 -1.89 -5.36 -17.89
N TRP A 144 -2.70 -6.06 -18.69
CA TRP A 144 -4.04 -5.61 -19.08
C TRP A 144 -4.94 -5.35 -17.87
N TRP A 145 -4.82 -6.21 -16.85
CA TRP A 145 -5.61 -6.09 -15.64
C TRP A 145 -5.17 -4.90 -14.81
N ALA A 146 -4.07 -4.21 -15.11
CA ALA A 146 -3.70 -2.97 -14.44
C ALA A 146 -4.19 -1.72 -15.20
N SER A 147 -4.99 -1.88 -16.26
CA SER A 147 -5.64 -0.80 -17.01
C SER A 147 -7.15 -0.73 -16.68
N PRO A 148 -7.78 0.46 -16.66
CA PRO A 148 -7.20 1.80 -16.75
C PRO A 148 -6.52 2.26 -15.45
N LYS A 149 -5.49 3.13 -15.56
CA LYS A 149 -4.79 3.70 -14.38
C LYS A 149 -5.66 4.74 -13.66
N ASN A 150 -6.43 4.27 -12.70
CA ASN A 150 -7.18 5.13 -11.76
C ASN A 150 -7.11 4.56 -10.33
N ILE A 151 -7.50 5.39 -9.35
CA ILE A 151 -7.42 5.04 -7.92
C ILE A 151 -8.31 3.86 -7.57
N GLY A 152 -9.54 3.80 -8.11
CA GLY A 152 -10.45 2.67 -7.88
C GLY A 152 -9.87 1.34 -8.36
N GLY A 153 -9.22 1.34 -9.53
CA GLY A 153 -8.53 0.19 -10.11
C GLY A 153 -7.30 -0.22 -9.32
N LEU A 154 -6.51 0.73 -8.83
CA LEU A 154 -5.37 0.46 -7.95
C LEU A 154 -5.81 -0.33 -6.72
N ILE A 155 -6.87 0.13 -6.07
CA ILE A 155 -7.36 -0.43 -4.80
C ILE A 155 -7.98 -1.81 -5.02
N SER A 156 -8.78 -1.98 -6.08
CA SER A 156 -9.42 -3.26 -6.36
C SER A 156 -8.44 -4.37 -6.75
N ARG A 157 -7.25 -4.00 -7.24
CA ARG A 157 -6.23 -4.94 -7.78
C ARG A 157 -4.95 -4.95 -6.96
N ILE A 158 -5.00 -4.49 -5.70
CA ILE A 158 -3.80 -4.31 -4.89
C ILE A 158 -3.12 -5.63 -4.53
N ASN A 159 -3.90 -6.70 -4.41
CA ASN A 159 -3.36 -8.02 -4.09
C ASN A 159 -2.64 -8.63 -5.31
N GLU A 160 -3.22 -8.47 -6.50
CA GLU A 160 -2.63 -8.85 -7.78
C GLU A 160 -1.33 -8.08 -8.02
N LEU A 161 -1.30 -6.79 -7.71
CA LEU A 161 -0.07 -5.99 -7.75
C LEU A 161 1.00 -6.53 -6.80
N ARG A 162 0.65 -6.84 -5.55
CA ARG A 162 1.59 -7.39 -4.58
C ARG A 162 2.18 -8.72 -5.03
N GLN A 163 1.34 -9.59 -5.59
CA GLN A 163 1.78 -10.85 -6.17
C GLN A 163 2.71 -10.62 -7.36
N TRP A 164 2.36 -9.69 -8.25
CA TRP A 164 3.17 -9.32 -9.40
C TRP A 164 4.53 -8.73 -9.01
N MET A 165 4.57 -7.85 -8.00
CA MET A 165 5.81 -7.27 -7.44
C MET A 165 6.71 -8.33 -6.78
N SER A 166 6.12 -9.41 -6.25
CA SER A 166 6.86 -10.48 -5.57
C SER A 166 7.29 -11.59 -6.53
N ALA A 167 6.67 -11.69 -7.71
CA ALA A 167 7.04 -12.67 -8.72
C ALA A 167 8.38 -12.27 -9.37
N PRO A 168 9.28 -13.23 -9.64
CA PRO A 168 10.46 -12.95 -10.45
C PRO A 168 9.98 -12.47 -11.81
N GLN A 169 10.24 -11.20 -12.11
CA GLN A 169 9.96 -10.59 -13.40
C GLN A 169 10.85 -11.32 -14.42
N LYS A 170 10.34 -12.42 -14.99
CA LYS A 170 11.00 -13.10 -16.11
C LYS A 170 11.14 -12.05 -17.20
N ASP A 171 12.34 -11.94 -17.75
CA ASP A 171 12.74 -10.97 -18.75
C ASP A 171 11.59 -10.62 -19.69
N ALA A 172 11.42 -9.32 -19.91
CA ALA A 172 10.35 -8.65 -20.67
C ALA A 172 10.28 -9.02 -22.18
N SER A 173 10.61 -10.26 -22.53
CA SER A 173 10.40 -10.86 -23.84
C SER A 173 9.47 -12.07 -23.71
N ALA A 174 8.28 -11.93 -24.29
CA ALA A 174 7.37 -13.01 -24.70
C ALA A 174 6.48 -13.67 -23.63
N LYS A 175 5.36 -13.01 -23.32
CA LYS A 175 4.02 -13.49 -23.74
C LYS A 175 2.99 -12.46 -23.29
N TRP A 176 2.39 -11.77 -24.24
CA TRP A 176 1.21 -10.95 -23.97
C TRP A 176 0.13 -11.85 -23.38
N HIS A 177 -0.32 -11.52 -22.17
CA HIS A 177 -1.41 -12.22 -21.51
C HIS A 177 -2.72 -11.58 -21.97
N PHE A 178 -3.57 -12.35 -22.64
CA PHE A 178 -4.85 -11.89 -23.15
C PHE A 178 -6.00 -12.54 -22.36
N PRO A 179 -7.13 -11.84 -22.16
CA PRO A 179 -8.27 -12.39 -21.44
C PRO A 179 -8.90 -13.57 -22.19
N ASP A 180 -9.61 -14.42 -21.44
CA ASP A 180 -10.42 -15.50 -22.00
C ASP A 180 -11.72 -14.95 -22.59
N GLY A 181 -11.62 -14.31 -23.75
CA GLY A 181 -12.75 -13.81 -24.53
C GLY A 181 -12.50 -12.51 -25.28
N TYR A 182 -13.42 -12.21 -26.20
CA TYR A 182 -13.41 -10.98 -26.96
C TYR A 182 -13.85 -9.77 -26.11
N SER A 183 -13.05 -8.71 -26.15
CA SER A 183 -13.29 -7.41 -25.53
C SER A 183 -13.00 -6.32 -26.54
N LYS A 184 -14.05 -5.58 -26.91
CA LYS A 184 -13.94 -4.44 -27.83
C LYS A 184 -13.01 -3.35 -27.29
N THR A 185 -13.03 -3.14 -25.97
CA THR A 185 -12.13 -2.20 -25.30
C THR A 185 -10.68 -2.60 -25.48
N ARG A 186 -10.36 -3.91 -25.38
CA ARG A 186 -8.98 -4.39 -25.56
C ARG A 186 -8.49 -4.23 -26.99
N GLU A 187 -9.35 -4.50 -27.97
CA GLU A 187 -9.01 -4.28 -29.38
C GLU A 187 -8.69 -2.80 -29.67
N GLN A 188 -9.42 -1.87 -29.04
CA GLN A 188 -9.15 -0.42 -29.15
C GLN A 188 -7.89 0.03 -28.38
N GLU A 189 -7.51 -0.69 -27.33
CA GLU A 189 -6.31 -0.41 -26.53
C GLU A 189 -5.02 -0.96 -27.13
N CYS A 190 -5.10 -1.90 -28.08
CA CYS A 190 -3.94 -2.35 -28.86
C CYS A 190 -3.44 -1.18 -29.72
N LYS A 191 -2.32 -0.57 -29.31
CA LYS A 191 -1.77 0.63 -29.97
C LYS A 191 -0.92 0.28 -31.18
N THR A 192 -0.46 -0.97 -31.25
CA THR A 192 0.41 -1.46 -32.32
C THR A 192 -0.25 -2.57 -33.13
N ASN A 193 0.14 -2.67 -34.40
CA ASN A 193 -0.31 -3.75 -35.29
C ASN A 193 0.16 -5.13 -34.80
N GLU A 194 1.25 -5.19 -34.04
CA GLU A 194 1.77 -6.47 -33.54
C GLU A 194 0.90 -6.99 -32.39
N GLU A 195 0.51 -6.12 -31.46
CA GLU A 195 -0.37 -6.45 -30.33
C GLU A 195 -1.76 -6.90 -30.80
N ILE A 196 -2.35 -6.20 -31.78
CA ILE A 196 -3.69 -6.54 -32.28
C ILE A 196 -3.67 -7.89 -32.99
N GLN A 197 -2.61 -8.22 -33.73
CA GLN A 197 -2.46 -9.50 -34.41
C GLN A 197 -2.33 -10.66 -33.43
N ALA A 198 -1.59 -10.48 -32.34
CA ALA A 198 -1.50 -11.51 -31.32
C ALA A 198 -2.77 -11.63 -30.48
N TYR A 199 -3.49 -10.55 -30.23
CA TYR A 199 -4.82 -10.62 -29.61
C TYR A 199 -5.78 -11.44 -30.48
N TRP A 200 -5.82 -11.18 -31.78
CA TRP A 200 -6.60 -11.97 -32.73
C TRP A 200 -6.13 -13.42 -32.86
N LYS A 201 -4.83 -13.68 -32.71
CA LYS A 201 -4.28 -15.05 -32.66
C LYS A 201 -4.75 -15.80 -31.42
N HIS A 202 -4.75 -15.13 -30.27
CA HIS A 202 -5.26 -15.67 -29.01
C HIS A 202 -6.75 -15.98 -29.09
N LEU A 203 -7.58 -15.07 -29.61
CA LEU A 203 -9.01 -15.30 -29.80
C LEU A 203 -9.28 -16.52 -30.69
N ARG A 204 -8.52 -16.69 -31.79
CA ARG A 204 -8.62 -17.89 -32.66
C ARG A 204 -8.25 -19.18 -31.92
N ALA A 205 -7.19 -19.15 -31.10
CA ALA A 205 -6.81 -20.30 -30.29
C ALA A 205 -7.90 -20.69 -29.27
N GLN A 206 -8.75 -19.74 -28.87
CA GLN A 206 -9.91 -19.97 -28.00
C GLN A 206 -11.20 -20.33 -28.74
N GLY A 207 -11.15 -20.52 -30.06
CA GLY A 207 -12.31 -20.89 -30.88
C GLY A 207 -13.23 -19.73 -31.23
N TYR A 208 -12.76 -18.48 -31.13
CA TYR A 208 -13.48 -17.32 -31.66
C TYR A 208 -13.19 -17.15 -33.15
N GLN A 209 -14.21 -16.77 -33.92
CA GLN A 209 -14.08 -16.38 -35.32
C GLN A 209 -14.61 -14.97 -35.54
N LYS A 210 -13.99 -14.24 -36.46
CA LYS A 210 -14.55 -12.97 -36.95
C LYS A 210 -15.83 -13.27 -37.72
N THR A 211 -16.93 -12.69 -37.28
CA THR A 211 -18.22 -12.75 -37.96
C THR A 211 -18.68 -11.33 -38.25
N ARG A 212 -19.36 -11.18 -39.38
CA ARG A 212 -19.95 -9.90 -39.78
C ARG A 212 -21.42 -9.90 -39.39
N VAL A 213 -21.83 -8.97 -38.54
CA VAL A 213 -23.23 -8.73 -38.19
C VAL A 213 -23.63 -7.39 -38.81
N GLY A 214 -24.19 -7.45 -40.02
CA GLY A 214 -24.51 -6.25 -40.82
C GLY A 214 -23.26 -5.52 -41.31
N ILE A 215 -23.08 -4.25 -40.88
CA ILE A 215 -21.91 -3.42 -41.24
C ILE A 215 -20.75 -3.60 -40.25
N VAL A 216 -20.99 -4.22 -39.09
CA VAL A 216 -20.01 -4.33 -38.00
C VAL A 216 -19.34 -5.71 -38.03
N GLU A 217 -18.01 -5.73 -38.00
CA GLU A 217 -17.23 -6.94 -37.73
C GLU A 217 -17.10 -7.16 -36.21
N THR A 218 -17.34 -8.39 -35.75
CA THR A 218 -17.22 -8.77 -34.33
C THR A 218 -16.62 -10.17 -34.20
N TRP A 219 -16.21 -10.57 -33.00
CA TRP A 219 -15.74 -11.93 -32.72
C TRP A 219 -16.80 -12.73 -31.98
N LYS A 220 -17.17 -13.90 -32.50
CA LYS A 220 -18.12 -14.82 -31.85
C LYS A 220 -17.42 -16.15 -31.56
N LYS A 221 -17.61 -16.68 -30.34
CA LYS A 221 -17.16 -18.03 -29.98
C LYS A 221 -18.05 -19.04 -30.68
N LEU A 222 -17.47 -20.01 -31.37
CA LEU A 222 -18.23 -21.13 -31.89
C LEU A 222 -18.64 -22.02 -30.70
N SER A 223 -19.93 -22.01 -30.37
CA SER A 223 -20.52 -23.06 -29.55
C SER A 223 -20.57 -24.31 -30.40
N ILE A 224 -19.77 -25.32 -30.04
CA ILE A 224 -19.95 -26.67 -30.57
C ILE A 224 -21.25 -27.16 -29.94
N GLU A 225 -22.34 -27.13 -30.70
CA GLU A 225 -23.51 -27.94 -30.38
C GLU A 225 -23.06 -29.39 -30.56
N SER A 226 -22.82 -30.07 -29.44
CA SER A 226 -22.70 -31.52 -29.41
C SER A 226 -24.09 -32.09 -29.69
N GLU A 227 -24.28 -32.63 -30.89
CA GLU A 227 -25.36 -33.56 -31.22
C GLU A 227 -25.39 -34.76 -30.27
#